data_AF-A0A2N1QLA0-F1
#
_entry.id   AF-A0A2N1QLA0-F1
#
_cell.length_a   1.000
_cell.length_b   1.000
_cell.length_c   1.000
_cell.angle_alpha   90.00
_cell.angle_beta   90.00
_cell.angle_gamma   90.00
#
_symmetry.space_group_name_H-M   'P 1'
#
loop_
_entity.id
_entity.type
_entity.pdbx_description
1 polymer ?
#
loop_
_entity_poly.entity_id
_entity_poly.type
_entity_poly.pdbx_seq_one_letter_code
_entity_poly.pdbx_strand_id
1 'polypeptide(L)'
;GFPMTAPFPDAARLPSFWGTRIHAGLFLAILFPLIFWVILRFTRWGYEIRVMGENPKAAGFAGMSYIKNVVFVMFLSGAIAGIAGMCELSGLQGRLQHGFSGGYGYTAIIVAWLARLHPIAIILVSFLMGVLLVGGETLQIVMRLPLSSMLVLQGLILFFVLGGEFFRKFRIRILSGGSTPPIATTSAKEEK
;
A
#
# COMPACT_ATOMS: atom_id res chain seq x y z
N GLY A 1 4.25 35.66 -11.57
CA GLY A 1 4.24 34.27 -12.07
C GLY A 1 5.03 33.41 -11.10
N PHE A 2 4.54 32.22 -10.77
CA PHE A 2 5.26 31.31 -9.87
C PHE A 2 6.59 30.87 -10.50
N PRO A 3 7.69 30.72 -9.72
CA PRO A 3 8.96 30.24 -10.22
C PRO A 3 8.81 28.80 -10.73
N MET A 4 9.04 28.59 -12.03
CA MET A 4 9.06 27.27 -12.65
C MET A 4 10.50 26.90 -13.01
N THR A 5 10.87 25.65 -12.76
CA THR A 5 12.19 25.11 -13.17
C THR A 5 12.33 25.07 -14.69
N ALA A 6 13.58 25.07 -15.18
CA ALA A 6 13.86 24.89 -16.60
C ALA A 6 13.25 23.56 -17.10
N PRO A 7 12.71 23.52 -18.34
CA PRO A 7 12.16 22.29 -18.88
C PRO A 7 13.24 21.22 -19.02
N PHE A 8 12.88 19.97 -18.78
CA PHE A 8 13.81 18.85 -18.95
C PHE A 8 14.28 18.76 -20.40
N PRO A 9 15.58 18.50 -20.65
CA PRO A 9 16.13 18.25 -21.98
C PRO A 9 15.40 17.09 -22.65
N ASP A 10 15.29 17.10 -23.98
CA ASP A 10 14.56 16.06 -24.73
C ASP A 10 15.13 14.64 -24.53
N ALA A 11 16.42 14.51 -24.20
CA ALA A 11 17.05 13.23 -23.83
C ALA A 11 16.62 12.68 -22.46
N ALA A 12 16.08 13.54 -21.58
CA ALA A 12 15.59 13.18 -20.25
C ALA A 12 14.07 13.04 -20.20
N ARG A 13 13.38 13.02 -21.36
CA ARG A 13 11.94 12.76 -21.48
C ARG A 13 11.73 11.31 -21.87
N LEU A 14 10.93 10.59 -21.10
CA LEU A 14 10.54 9.22 -21.47
C LEU A 14 9.76 9.25 -22.79
N PRO A 15 10.05 8.35 -23.74
CA PRO A 15 9.35 8.31 -25.01
C PRO A 15 7.86 8.08 -24.77
N SER A 16 7.04 9.07 -25.14
CA SER A 16 5.59 8.95 -25.16
C SER A 16 5.21 8.15 -26.40
N PHE A 17 4.40 7.13 -26.21
CA PHE A 17 3.85 6.36 -27.31
C PHE A 17 2.57 7.04 -27.78
N TRP A 18 2.46 7.31 -29.08
CA TRP A 18 1.24 7.75 -29.77
C TRP A 18 0.65 9.12 -29.38
N GLY A 19 1.48 10.13 -29.09
CA GLY A 19 1.00 11.51 -28.91
C GLY A 19 -0.03 11.71 -27.78
N THR A 20 -0.14 10.73 -26.88
CA THR A 20 -1.08 10.71 -25.74
C THR A 20 -0.30 10.83 -24.42
N ARG A 21 -1.00 11.10 -23.32
CA ARG A 21 -0.43 11.16 -21.94
C ARG A 21 0.06 9.78 -21.43
N ILE A 22 0.27 8.81 -22.32
CA ILE A 22 0.68 7.45 -21.99
C ILE A 22 2.20 7.35 -22.23
N HIS A 23 2.92 7.04 -21.17
CA HIS A 23 4.39 7.01 -21.17
C HIS A 23 4.85 5.60 -20.85
N ALA A 24 6.13 5.30 -21.15
CA ALA A 24 6.76 4.04 -20.76
C ALA A 24 6.66 3.73 -19.24
N GLY A 25 6.34 4.73 -18.42
CA GLY A 25 5.99 4.57 -17.00
C GLY A 25 4.82 3.60 -16.74
N LEU A 26 3.86 3.45 -17.66
CA LEU A 26 2.77 2.47 -17.53
C LEU A 26 3.30 1.03 -17.61
N PHE A 27 4.30 0.78 -18.47
CA PHE A 27 4.94 -0.52 -18.57
C PHE A 27 5.72 -0.83 -17.29
N LEU A 28 6.45 0.15 -16.75
CA LEU A 28 7.12 0.04 -15.44
C LEU A 28 6.13 -0.22 -14.30
N ALA A 29 4.98 0.45 -14.29
CA ALA A 29 3.95 0.30 -13.26
C ALA A 29 3.35 -1.11 -13.21
N ILE A 30 3.33 -1.84 -14.33
CA ILE A 30 2.91 -3.25 -14.40
C ILE A 30 4.08 -4.18 -14.11
N LEU A 31 5.28 -3.85 -14.60
CA LEU A 31 6.46 -4.69 -14.52
C LEU A 31 7.00 -4.80 -13.08
N PHE A 32 7.04 -3.70 -12.33
CA PHE A 32 7.58 -3.69 -10.96
C PHE A 32 6.80 -4.59 -9.98
N PRO A 33 5.45 -4.52 -9.89
CA PRO A 33 4.68 -5.43 -9.04
C PRO A 33 4.84 -6.90 -9.43
N LEU A 34 5.00 -7.18 -10.73
CA LEU A 34 5.21 -8.54 -11.23
C LEU A 34 6.59 -9.08 -10.84
N ILE A 35 7.65 -8.29 -11.02
CA ILE A 35 9.01 -8.63 -10.58
C ILE A 35 9.00 -8.87 -9.06
N PHE A 36 8.37 -7.99 -8.29
CA PHE A 36 8.32 -8.11 -6.84
C PHE A 36 7.54 -9.36 -6.41
N TRP A 37 6.47 -9.71 -7.12
CA TRP A 37 5.75 -10.96 -6.88
C TRP A 37 6.63 -12.19 -7.08
N VAL A 38 7.41 -12.23 -8.17
CA VAL A 38 8.35 -13.32 -8.45
C VAL A 38 9.43 -13.39 -7.37
N ILE A 39 10.03 -12.26 -7.01
CA ILE A 39 11.07 -12.19 -5.98
C ILE A 39 10.50 -12.70 -4.65
N LEU A 40 9.36 -12.18 -4.20
CA LEU A 40 8.77 -12.55 -2.92
C LEU A 40 8.28 -14.01 -2.85
N ARG A 41 7.96 -14.63 -3.99
CA ARG A 41 7.44 -16.01 -4.05
C ARG A 41 8.52 -17.06 -4.28
N PHE A 42 9.55 -16.75 -5.09
CA PHE A 42 10.52 -17.74 -5.55
C PHE A 42 11.93 -17.56 -4.99
N THR A 43 12.26 -16.45 -4.32
CA THR A 43 13.61 -16.23 -3.78
C THR A 43 13.71 -16.50 -2.28
N ARG A 44 14.89 -16.98 -1.84
CA ARG A 44 15.24 -17.14 -0.42
C ARG A 44 15.09 -15.83 0.35
N TRP A 45 15.52 -14.72 -0.26
CA TRP A 45 15.39 -13.39 0.33
C TRP A 45 13.93 -13.01 0.61
N GLY A 46 13.01 -13.31 -0.31
CA GLY A 46 11.57 -13.12 -0.10
C GLY A 46 11.00 -13.94 1.06
N TYR A 47 11.53 -15.14 1.29
CA TYR A 47 11.18 -15.97 2.45
C TYR A 47 11.68 -15.36 3.76
N GLU A 48 12.94 -14.90 3.80
CA GLU A 48 13.50 -14.24 4.99
C GLU A 48 12.67 -13.00 5.39
N ILE A 49 12.27 -12.17 4.42
CA ILE A 49 11.39 -11.01 4.66
C ILE A 49 10.07 -11.43 5.30
N ARG A 50 9.44 -12.48 4.80
CA ARG A 50 8.14 -12.95 5.30
C ARG A 50 8.24 -13.48 6.73
N VAL A 51 9.26 -14.29 7.00
CA VAL A 51 9.47 -14.87 8.33
C VAL A 51 9.82 -13.78 9.35
N MET A 52 10.65 -12.80 8.99
CA MET A 52 10.92 -11.65 9.88
C MET A 52 9.68 -10.78 10.12
N GLY A 53 8.81 -10.64 9.11
CA GLY A 53 7.56 -9.89 9.24
C GLY A 53 6.53 -10.55 10.16
N GLU A 54 6.51 -11.89 10.21
CA GLU A 54 5.62 -12.64 11.11
C GLU A 54 6.19 -12.76 12.53
N ASN A 55 7.48 -13.08 12.67
CA ASN A 55 8.13 -13.18 13.98
C ASN A 55 9.62 -12.82 13.93
N PRO A 56 10.01 -11.59 14.30
CA PRO A 56 11.41 -11.15 14.24
C PRO A 56 12.30 -11.92 15.23
N LYS A 57 11.75 -12.41 16.35
CA LYS A 57 12.51 -13.20 17.34
C LYS A 57 12.84 -14.58 16.78
N ALA A 58 11.86 -15.25 16.16
CA ALA A 58 12.08 -16.54 15.51
C ALA A 58 13.08 -16.45 14.35
N ALA A 59 13.06 -15.34 13.61
CA ALA A 59 14.03 -15.12 12.54
C ALA A 59 15.48 -15.00 13.04
N GLY A 60 15.67 -14.36 14.20
CA GLY A 60 16.98 -14.29 14.87
C GLY A 60 17.52 -15.66 15.28
N PHE A 61 16.66 -16.56 15.77
CA PHE A 61 17.04 -17.94 16.10
C PHE A 61 17.42 -18.79 14.87
N ALA A 62 16.87 -18.47 13.70
CA ALA A 62 17.21 -19.13 12.44
C ALA A 62 18.49 -18.58 11.78
N GLY A 63 19.24 -17.69 12.44
CA GLY A 63 20.50 -17.15 11.94
C GLY A 63 20.36 -16.07 10.86
N MET A 64 19.15 -15.56 10.62
CA MET A 64 18.91 -14.48 9.65
C MET A 64 19.34 -13.13 10.22
N SER A 65 20.11 -12.36 9.42
CA SER A 65 20.55 -11.03 9.82
C SER A 65 19.43 -9.99 9.64
N TYR A 66 18.68 -9.74 10.71
CA TYR A 66 17.56 -8.78 10.72
C TYR A 66 17.97 -7.39 10.20
N ILE A 67 19.06 -6.82 10.74
CA ILE A 67 19.51 -5.47 10.40
C ILE A 67 19.88 -5.35 8.91
N LYS A 68 20.63 -6.32 8.36
CA LYS A 68 21.03 -6.29 6.95
C LYS A 68 19.82 -6.34 6.02
N ASN A 69 18.86 -7.20 6.33
CA ASN A 69 17.66 -7.34 5.52
C ASN A 69 16.79 -6.08 5.59
N VAL A 70 16.64 -5.47 6.77
CA VAL A 70 15.88 -4.20 6.92
C VAL A 70 16.52 -3.07 6.10
N VAL A 71 17.84 -2.90 6.18
CA VAL A 71 18.56 -1.87 5.42
C VAL A 71 18.42 -2.11 3.91
N PHE A 72 18.54 -3.36 3.46
CA PHE A 72 18.40 -3.70 2.05
C PHE A 72 16.98 -3.46 1.53
N VAL A 73 15.95 -3.81 2.31
CA VAL A 73 14.54 -3.52 1.96
C VAL A 73 14.30 -2.01 1.89
N MET A 74 14.81 -1.22 2.84
CA MET A 74 14.70 0.23 2.82
C MET A 74 15.36 0.84 1.59
N PHE A 75 16.58 0.41 1.26
CA PHE A 75 17.31 0.87 0.09
C PHE A 75 16.54 0.54 -1.20
N LEU A 76 16.04 -0.69 -1.32
CA LEU A 76 15.29 -1.12 -2.50
C LEU A 76 13.96 -0.36 -2.64
N SER A 77 13.24 -0.14 -1.54
CA SER A 77 12.00 0.65 -1.54
C SER A 77 12.26 2.11 -1.96
N GLY A 78 13.33 2.73 -1.44
CA GLY A 78 13.73 4.08 -1.82
C GLY A 78 14.12 4.19 -3.30
N ALA A 79 14.86 3.21 -3.82
CA ALA A 79 15.25 3.15 -5.23
C ALA A 79 14.01 3.06 -6.15
N ILE A 80 13.05 2.20 -5.82
CA ILE A 80 11.82 2.03 -6.61
C ILE A 80 10.96 3.31 -6.53
N ALA A 81 10.81 3.91 -5.35
CA ALA A 81 10.07 5.16 -5.17
C ALA A 81 10.70 6.31 -5.96
N GLY A 82 12.05 6.39 -5.99
CA GLY A 82 12.79 7.36 -6.78
C GLY A 82 12.58 7.18 -8.29
N ILE A 83 12.67 5.94 -8.78
CA ILE A 83 12.40 5.62 -10.19
C ILE A 83 10.96 5.97 -10.58
N ALA A 84 9.99 5.65 -9.72
CA ALA A 84 8.59 6.00 -9.95
C ALA A 84 8.38 7.51 -10.05
N GLY A 85 8.95 8.29 -9.13
CA GLY A 85 8.88 9.75 -9.16
C GLY A 85 9.59 10.35 -10.39
N MET A 86 10.74 9.80 -10.77
CA MET A 86 11.44 10.19 -12.00
C MET A 86 10.57 9.93 -13.23
N CYS A 87 9.92 8.77 -13.32
CA CYS A 87 9.08 8.42 -14.46
C CYS A 87 7.88 9.37 -14.63
N GLU A 88 7.25 9.77 -13.52
CA GLU A 88 6.14 10.71 -13.52
C GLU A 88 6.59 12.11 -13.98
N LEU A 89 7.68 12.63 -13.41
CA LEU A 89 8.18 13.98 -13.71
C LEU A 89 8.75 14.11 -15.11
N SER A 90 9.50 13.10 -15.56
CA SER A 90 10.14 13.02 -16.88
C SER A 90 9.12 12.81 -18.00
N GLY A 91 8.08 12.01 -17.74
CA GLY A 91 7.07 11.66 -18.73
C GLY A 91 5.95 12.70 -18.88
N LEU A 92 5.28 13.03 -17.77
CA LEU A 92 4.03 13.82 -17.80
C LEU A 92 4.28 15.32 -17.73
N GLN A 93 5.10 15.74 -16.76
CA GLN A 93 5.17 17.16 -16.40
C GLN A 93 6.22 17.91 -17.21
N GLY A 94 7.29 17.22 -17.64
CA GLY A 94 8.40 17.80 -18.43
C GLY A 94 9.16 18.94 -17.73
N ARG A 95 8.80 19.23 -16.47
CA ARG A 95 9.32 20.29 -15.59
C ARG A 95 9.06 19.87 -14.14
N LEU A 96 9.92 20.28 -13.21
CA LEU A 96 9.60 20.20 -11.79
C LEU A 96 8.64 21.34 -11.43
N GLN A 97 7.36 21.00 -11.30
CA GLN A 97 6.31 21.90 -10.82
C GLN A 97 6.10 21.69 -9.31
N HIS A 98 5.80 22.76 -8.58
CA HIS A 98 5.45 22.66 -7.17
C HIS A 98 4.14 21.86 -7.01
N GLY A 99 4.12 20.89 -6.08
CA GLY A 99 2.94 20.05 -5.85
C GLY A 99 2.81 18.81 -6.75
N PHE A 100 3.86 18.36 -7.42
CA PHE A 100 3.82 17.15 -8.27
C PHE A 100 3.37 15.87 -7.53
N SER A 101 3.58 15.81 -6.22
CA SER A 101 3.12 14.74 -5.34
C SER A 101 1.96 15.23 -4.45
N GLY A 102 0.91 15.79 -5.06
CA GLY A 102 -0.26 16.32 -4.38
C GLY A 102 -1.16 15.27 -3.71
N GLY A 103 -0.59 14.22 -3.12
CA GLY A 103 -1.31 13.22 -2.34
C GLY A 103 -1.13 11.76 -2.78
N TYR A 104 -0.39 11.48 -3.85
CA TYR A 104 -0.20 10.11 -4.37
C TYR A 104 0.33 9.11 -3.32
N GLY A 105 1.19 9.56 -2.40
CA GLY A 105 1.67 8.72 -1.29
C GLY A 105 0.56 8.29 -0.33
N TYR A 106 -0.37 9.19 0.02
CA TYR A 106 -1.51 8.84 0.88
C TYR A 106 -2.46 7.87 0.19
N THR A 107 -2.73 8.09 -1.10
CA THR A 107 -3.51 7.15 -1.91
C THR A 107 -2.82 5.79 -2.02
N ALA A 108 -1.49 5.75 -2.13
CA ALA A 108 -0.73 4.49 -2.18
C ALA A 108 -0.87 3.66 -0.89
N ILE A 109 -0.97 4.30 0.28
CA ILE A 109 -1.25 3.60 1.55
C ILE A 109 -2.62 2.89 1.49
N ILE A 110 -3.63 3.59 0.97
CA ILE A 110 -4.99 3.05 0.83
C ILE A 110 -4.99 1.87 -0.14
N VAL A 111 -4.32 2.01 -1.29
CA VAL A 111 -4.16 0.94 -2.28
C VAL A 111 -3.47 -0.28 -1.67
N ALA A 112 -2.39 -0.10 -0.91
CA ALA A 112 -1.65 -1.20 -0.29
C ALA A 112 -2.49 -2.00 0.70
N TRP A 113 -3.30 -1.29 1.51
CA TRP A 113 -4.24 -1.90 2.46
C TRP A 113 -5.36 -2.65 1.76
N LEU A 114 -6.01 -2.02 0.78
CA LEU A 114 -7.11 -2.60 0.02
C LEU A 114 -6.65 -3.84 -0.77
N ALA A 115 -5.40 -3.85 -1.24
CA ALA A 115 -4.78 -5.00 -1.88
C ALA A 115 -4.27 -6.07 -0.90
N ARG A 116 -4.36 -5.87 0.42
CA ARG A 116 -3.86 -6.78 1.47
C ARG A 116 -2.39 -7.17 1.29
N LEU A 117 -1.56 -6.22 0.85
CA LEU A 117 -0.14 -6.45 0.51
C LEU A 117 0.09 -7.55 -0.55
N HIS A 118 -0.93 -7.93 -1.33
CA HIS A 118 -0.78 -8.94 -2.37
C HIS A 118 -0.37 -8.29 -3.70
N PRO A 119 0.82 -8.58 -4.27
CA PRO A 119 1.37 -7.85 -5.41
C PRO A 119 0.46 -7.79 -6.65
N ILE A 120 -0.28 -8.86 -6.93
CA ILE A 120 -1.20 -8.93 -8.08
C ILE A 120 -2.47 -8.10 -7.81
N ALA A 121 -2.93 -8.06 -6.56
CA ALA A 121 -4.11 -7.28 -6.22
C ALA A 121 -3.81 -5.77 -6.27
N ILE A 122 -2.55 -5.38 -6.00
CA ILE A 122 -2.10 -3.98 -6.09
C ILE A 122 -2.35 -3.42 -7.49
N ILE A 123 -2.07 -4.17 -8.56
CA ILE A 123 -2.25 -3.71 -9.95
C ILE A 123 -3.72 -3.35 -10.22
N LEU A 124 -4.64 -4.22 -9.82
CA LEU A 124 -6.07 -4.01 -10.03
C LEU A 124 -6.60 -2.83 -9.19
N VAL A 125 -6.20 -2.77 -7.92
CA VAL A 125 -6.64 -1.73 -6.98
C VAL A 125 -6.05 -0.37 -7.34
N SER A 126 -4.77 -0.31 -7.74
CA SER A 126 -4.13 0.93 -8.18
C SER A 126 -4.75 1.46 -9.46
N PHE A 127 -5.15 0.58 -10.38
CA PHE A 127 -5.88 0.98 -11.59
C PHE A 127 -7.21 1.61 -11.22
N LEU A 128 -8.01 0.96 -10.37
CA LEU A 128 -9.31 1.49 -9.93
C LEU A 128 -9.16 2.81 -9.18
N MET A 129 -8.17 2.91 -8.29
CA MET A 129 -7.87 4.17 -7.58
C MET A 129 -7.36 5.25 -8.51
N GLY A 130 -6.59 4.91 -9.55
CA GLY A 130 -6.14 5.86 -10.57
C GLY A 130 -7.31 6.42 -11.37
N VAL A 131 -8.25 5.58 -11.79
CA VAL A 131 -9.50 6.01 -12.45
C VAL A 131 -10.29 6.94 -11.54
N LEU A 132 -10.43 6.58 -10.26
CA LEU A 132 -11.12 7.42 -9.28
C LEU A 132 -10.42 8.78 -9.16
N LEU A 133 -9.10 8.79 -8.99
CA LEU A 133 -8.29 10.00 -8.80
C LEU A 133 -8.41 10.96 -9.97
N VAL A 134 -8.22 10.49 -11.20
CA VAL A 134 -8.37 11.31 -12.42
C VAL A 134 -9.82 11.75 -12.62
N GLY A 135 -10.79 10.88 -12.31
CA GLY A 135 -12.21 11.18 -12.39
C GLY A 135 -12.62 12.30 -11.42
N GLY A 136 -12.16 12.26 -10.18
CA GLY A 136 -12.46 13.32 -9.22
C GLY A 136 -11.63 14.57 -9.38
N GLU A 137 -10.42 14.52 -9.95
CA GLU A 137 -9.72 15.73 -10.41
C GLU A 137 -10.54 16.44 -11.50
N THR A 138 -11.08 15.68 -12.46
CA THR A 138 -11.97 16.23 -13.50
C THR A 138 -13.22 16.86 -12.88
N LEU A 139 -13.81 16.18 -11.89
CA LEU A 139 -14.99 16.68 -11.17
C LEU A 139 -14.69 17.94 -10.35
N GLN A 140 -13.51 18.04 -9.75
CA GLN A 140 -13.04 19.24 -9.07
C GLN A 140 -12.90 20.42 -10.04
N ILE A 141 -12.38 20.19 -11.24
CA ILE A 141 -12.22 21.23 -12.25
C ILE A 141 -13.59 21.73 -12.74
N VAL A 142 -14.51 20.81 -13.05
CA VAL A 142 -15.82 21.15 -13.63
C VAL A 142 -16.77 21.75 -12.59
N MET A 143 -16.85 21.15 -11.40
CA MET A 143 -17.79 21.55 -10.34
C MET A 143 -17.17 22.45 -9.27
N ARG A 144 -15.89 22.84 -9.41
CA ARG A 144 -15.13 23.68 -8.46
C ARG A 144 -15.14 23.15 -7.02
N LEU A 145 -15.12 21.83 -6.87
CA LEU A 145 -15.04 21.19 -5.56
C LEU A 145 -13.63 21.34 -4.97
N PRO A 146 -13.50 21.48 -3.64
CA PRO A 146 -12.21 21.50 -2.99
C PRO A 146 -11.50 20.13 -3.04
N LEU A 147 -10.17 20.14 -3.13
CA LEU A 147 -9.31 18.95 -3.11
C LEU A 147 -9.57 18.03 -1.90
N SER A 148 -9.97 18.61 -0.76
CA SER A 148 -10.30 17.89 0.47
C SER A 148 -11.43 16.88 0.29
N SER A 149 -12.39 17.13 -0.62
CA SER A 149 -13.50 16.20 -0.88
C SER A 149 -13.00 14.86 -1.41
N MET A 150 -11.93 14.87 -2.21
CA MET A 150 -11.32 13.66 -2.75
C MET A 150 -10.63 12.84 -1.65
N LEU A 151 -9.86 13.49 -0.78
CA LEU A 151 -9.21 12.87 0.37
C LEU A 151 -10.21 12.22 1.33
N VAL A 152 -11.33 12.91 1.61
CA VAL A 152 -12.41 12.38 2.44
C VAL A 152 -13.02 11.13 1.82
N LEU A 153 -13.27 11.13 0.50
CA LEU A 153 -13.82 9.97 -0.20
C LEU A 153 -12.86 8.77 -0.17
N GLN A 154 -11.57 8.99 -0.42
CA GLN A 154 -10.55 7.94 -0.32
C GLN A 154 -10.47 7.35 1.10
N GLY A 155 -10.50 8.21 2.12
CA GLY A 155 -10.52 7.79 3.52
C GLY A 155 -11.78 7.00 3.89
N LEU A 156 -12.95 7.40 3.36
CA LEU A 156 -14.21 6.70 3.57
C LEU A 156 -14.21 5.31 2.93
N ILE A 157 -13.63 5.17 1.74
CA ILE A 157 -13.44 3.85 1.09
C ILE A 157 -12.59 2.95 1.98
N LEU A 158 -11.44 3.45 2.47
CA LEU A 158 -10.59 2.68 3.36
C LEU A 158 -11.36 2.29 4.64
N PHE A 159 -12.09 3.23 5.23
CA PHE A 159 -12.86 3.00 6.45
C PHE A 159 -13.93 1.91 6.28
N PHE A 160 -14.72 1.95 5.19
CA PHE A 160 -15.73 0.93 4.92
C PHE A 160 -15.11 -0.45 4.67
N VAL A 161 -14.01 -0.51 3.94
CA VAL A 161 -13.30 -1.79 3.68
C VAL A 161 -12.76 -2.36 4.99
N LEU A 162 -12.12 -1.53 5.81
CA LEU A 162 -11.53 -1.96 7.06
C LEU A 162 -12.61 -2.36 8.08
N GLY A 163 -13.73 -1.63 8.13
CA GLY A 163 -14.90 -1.96 8.93
C GLY A 163 -15.55 -3.27 8.52
N GLY A 164 -15.66 -3.54 7.21
CA GLY A 164 -16.14 -4.82 6.69
C GLY A 164 -15.23 -6.00 7.06
N GLU A 165 -13.91 -5.82 6.96
CA GLU A 165 -12.94 -6.84 7.39
C GLU A 165 -12.99 -7.08 8.89
N PHE A 166 -13.16 -6.03 9.70
CA PHE A 166 -13.32 -6.15 11.14
C PHE A 166 -14.54 -7.01 11.49
N PHE A 167 -15.68 -6.75 10.85
CA PHE A 167 -16.91 -7.51 11.06
C PHE A 167 -16.80 -8.98 10.61
N ARG A 168 -16.01 -9.24 9.56
CA ARG A 168 -15.75 -10.60 9.06
C ARG A 168 -14.84 -11.41 9.97
N LYS A 169 -13.82 -10.78 10.58
CA LYS A 169 -12.87 -11.45 11.49
C LYS A 169 -13.40 -11.59 12.92
N PHE A 170 -14.10 -10.58 13.44
CA PHE A 170 -14.67 -10.62 14.78
C PHE A 170 -16.11 -11.13 14.72
N ARG A 171 -16.28 -12.45 14.75
CA ARG A 171 -17.60 -13.04 15.05
C ARG A 171 -17.94 -12.67 16.48
N ILE A 172 -18.82 -11.68 16.67
CA ILE A 172 -19.30 -11.24 17.97
C ILE A 172 -20.00 -12.43 18.63
N ARG A 173 -19.27 -13.16 19.48
CA ARG A 173 -19.84 -14.20 20.32
C ARG A 173 -20.32 -13.50 21.59
N ILE A 174 -21.60 -13.13 21.60
CA ILE A 174 -22.27 -12.64 22.80
C ILE A 174 -22.24 -13.79 23.80
N LEU A 175 -21.33 -13.72 24.77
CA LEU A 175 -21.36 -14.57 25.95
C LEU A 175 -22.57 -14.10 26.77
N SER A 176 -23.71 -14.77 26.59
CA SER A 176 -24.83 -14.66 27.51
C SER A 176 -24.33 -15.08 28.88
N GLY A 177 -24.20 -14.12 29.80
CA GLY A 177 -23.83 -14.38 31.18
C GLY A 177 -24.90 -15.24 31.84
N GLY A 178 -24.48 -16.37 32.42
CA GLY A 178 -25.38 -17.19 33.23
C GLY A 178 -25.07 -18.67 33.24
N SER A 179 -23.91 -19.07 33.76
CA SER A 179 -23.76 -20.35 34.45
C SER A 179 -22.45 -20.34 35.22
N THR A 180 -22.49 -19.75 36.43
CA THR A 180 -21.51 -20.03 37.48
C THR A 180 -21.41 -21.56 37.61
N PRO A 181 -20.24 -22.18 37.41
CA PRO A 181 -20.10 -23.61 37.67
C PRO A 181 -20.39 -23.85 39.16
N PRO A 182 -21.15 -24.90 39.52
CA PRO A 182 -21.37 -25.23 40.92
C PRO A 182 -20.01 -25.51 41.56
N ILE A 183 -19.68 -24.71 42.58
CA ILE A 183 -18.56 -24.97 43.46
C ILE A 183 -18.84 -26.36 44.04
N ALA A 184 -18.06 -27.35 43.59
CA ALA A 184 -18.07 -28.65 44.21
C ALA A 184 -17.62 -28.45 45.65
N THR A 185 -18.58 -28.37 46.56
CA THR A 185 -18.35 -28.54 47.99
C THR A 185 -17.72 -29.91 48.13
N THR A 186 -16.39 -29.95 48.24
CA THR A 186 -15.70 -31.18 48.58
C THR A 186 -16.25 -31.60 49.93
N SER A 187 -16.98 -32.72 49.90
CA SER A 187 -17.54 -33.38 51.04
C SER A 187 -16.39 -33.70 51.99
N ALA A 188 -16.22 -32.88 53.02
CA ALA A 188 -15.48 -33.25 54.22
C ALA A 188 -16.40 -34.20 55.01
N LYS A 189 -16.40 -35.48 54.63
CA LYS A 189 -16.96 -36.55 55.44
C LYS A 189 -16.30 -37.90 55.09
N GLU A 190 -15.36 -38.28 55.93
CA GLU A 190 -15.11 -39.63 56.49
C GLU A 190 -13.81 -39.49 57.32
N GLU A 191 -13.84 -39.36 58.65
CA GLU A 191 -14.31 -40.31 59.68
C GLU A 191 -13.43 -41.57 59.78
N LYS A 192 -12.43 -41.54 60.67
CA LYS A 192 -12.29 -42.45 61.83
C LYS A 192 -11.01 -42.19 62.60
#